data_AF-I3INS9-F1
#
_entry.id   AF-I3INS9-F1
#
_cell.length_a   1.000
_cell.length_b   1.000
_cell.length_c   1.000
_cell.angle_alpha   90.00
_cell.angle_beta   90.00
_cell.angle_gamma   90.00
#
_symmetry.space_group_name_H-M   'P 1'
#
loop_
_entity.id
_entity.type
_entity.pdbx_description
1 polymer ?
#
loop_
_entity_poly.entity_id
_entity_poly.type
_entity_poly.pdbx_seq_one_letter_code
_entity_poly.pdbx_strand_id
1 'polypeptide(L)'
;MREGYKSILEFLEENLEVEEEQEHLYNQLAVASKDIKVKETFQHLARAAKGHRDAIGRIIRDIESDNHDVSFYCLMCGWEINFGKMPSVGNEERCSLCCQKFALVDIANDYSIKSLPQ
;
A
#
# COMPACT_ATOMS: atom_id res chain seq x y z
N MET A 1 -4.22 10.62 -10.45
CA MET A 1 -3.32 9.54 -10.00
C MET A 1 -1.92 10.11 -9.86
N ARG A 2 -1.28 9.92 -8.70
CA ARG A 2 0.06 10.44 -8.41
C ARG A 2 1.11 9.70 -9.25
N GLU A 3 2.12 10.42 -9.73
CA GLU A 3 3.23 9.83 -10.49
C GLU A 3 4.03 8.84 -9.63
N GLY A 4 4.44 7.74 -10.25
CA GLY A 4 5.26 6.71 -9.58
C GLY A 4 4.50 5.74 -8.67
N TYR A 5 3.17 5.81 -8.64
CA TYR A 5 2.31 4.93 -7.82
C TYR A 5 1.14 4.33 -8.60
N LYS A 6 1.21 4.27 -9.93
CA LYS A 6 0.06 3.85 -10.74
C LYS A 6 -0.51 2.50 -10.32
N SER A 7 0.26 1.43 -10.43
CA SER A 7 -0.25 0.07 -10.20
C SER A 7 -0.61 -0.17 -8.74
N ILE A 8 0.13 0.43 -7.81
CA ILE A 8 -0.18 0.29 -6.39
C ILE A 8 -1.43 1.07 -5.99
N LEU A 9 -1.69 2.25 -6.57
CA LEU A 9 -2.94 2.96 -6.35
C LEU A 9 -4.12 2.21 -6.96
N GLU A 10 -4.01 1.71 -8.19
CA GLU A 10 -5.05 0.88 -8.82
C GLU A 10 -5.37 -0.35 -7.93
N PHE A 11 -4.34 -1.05 -7.45
CA PHE A 11 -4.52 -2.18 -6.52
C PHE A 11 -5.20 -1.77 -5.21
N LEU A 12 -4.77 -0.66 -4.58
CA LEU A 12 -5.35 -0.20 -3.32
C LEU A 12 -6.80 0.26 -3.48
N GLU A 13 -7.14 0.92 -4.59
CA GLU A 13 -8.51 1.34 -4.91
C GLU A 13 -9.43 0.12 -5.10
N GLU A 14 -8.99 -0.90 -5.85
CA GLU A 14 -9.75 -2.16 -5.99
C GLU A 14 -9.95 -2.86 -4.64
N ASN A 15 -8.92 -2.90 -3.80
CA ASN A 15 -9.04 -3.51 -2.47
C ASN A 15 -9.95 -2.70 -1.55
N LEU A 16 -9.97 -1.37 -1.67
CA LEU A 16 -10.86 -0.51 -0.90
C LEU A 16 -12.33 -0.81 -1.21
N GLU A 17 -12.67 -0.95 -2.50
CA GLU A 17 -14.02 -1.32 -2.95
C GLU A 17 -14.43 -2.70 -2.41
N VAL A 18 -13.53 -3.69 -2.48
CA VAL A 18 -13.78 -5.03 -1.93
C VAL A 18 -14.07 -4.98 -0.43
N GLU A 19 -13.31 -4.21 0.35
CA GLU A 19 -13.53 -4.10 1.80
C GLU A 19 -14.85 -3.36 2.14
N GLU A 20 -15.27 -2.40 1.32
CA GLU A 20 -16.58 -1.76 1.42
C GLU A 20 -17.74 -2.73 1.18
N GLU A 21 -17.66 -3.51 0.09
CA GLU A 21 -18.64 -4.53 -0.25
C GLU A 21 -18.73 -5.61 0.83
N GLN A 22 -17.57 -6.07 1.33
CA GLN A 22 -17.49 -7.08 2.38
C GLN A 22 -18.08 -6.59 3.71
N GLU A 23 -17.75 -5.36 4.14
CA GLU A 23 -18.39 -4.79 5.33
C GLU A 23 -19.91 -4.77 5.19
N HIS A 24 -20.41 -4.34 4.03
CA HIS A 24 -21.84 -4.28 3.77
C HIS A 24 -22.48 -5.68 3.81
N LEU A 25 -21.90 -6.64 3.11
CA LEU A 25 -22.37 -8.02 3.04
C LEU A 25 -22.40 -8.68 4.41
N TYR A 26 -21.32 -8.57 5.19
CA TYR A 26 -21.26 -9.18 6.52
C TYR A 26 -22.27 -8.57 7.48
N ASN A 27 -22.54 -7.26 7.39
CA ASN A 27 -23.61 -6.63 8.17
C ASN A 27 -24.99 -7.20 7.79
N GLN A 28 -25.27 -7.38 6.51
CA GLN A 28 -26.53 -8.00 6.06
C GLN A 28 -26.67 -9.45 6.56
N LEU A 29 -25.61 -10.24 6.45
CA LEU A 29 -25.60 -11.64 6.90
C LEU A 29 -25.75 -11.75 8.43
N ALA A 30 -25.15 -10.84 9.19
CA ALA A 30 -25.34 -10.76 10.64
C ALA A 30 -26.81 -10.49 11.02
N VAL A 31 -27.51 -9.64 10.27
CA VAL A 31 -28.94 -9.34 10.48
C VAL A 31 -29.82 -10.54 10.13
N ALA A 32 -29.50 -11.25 9.04
CA ALA A 32 -30.27 -12.40 8.57
C ALA A 32 -30.05 -13.67 9.43
N SER A 33 -28.93 -13.75 10.15
CA SER A 33 -28.59 -14.94 10.94
C SER A 33 -29.50 -15.11 12.17
N LYS A 34 -30.06 -16.31 12.29
CA LYS A 34 -30.83 -16.75 13.47
C LYS A 34 -29.97 -17.39 14.54
N ASP A 35 -28.80 -17.91 14.17
CA ASP A 35 -27.82 -18.45 15.11
C ASP A 35 -26.95 -17.31 15.66
N ILE A 36 -26.83 -17.25 16.99
CA ILE A 36 -26.11 -16.18 17.68
C ILE A 36 -24.61 -16.20 17.39
N LYS A 37 -23.98 -17.38 17.32
CA LYS A 37 -22.53 -17.51 17.07
C LYS A 37 -22.21 -17.15 15.63
N VAL A 38 -23.07 -17.55 14.69
CA VAL A 38 -22.93 -17.17 13.28
C VAL A 38 -23.10 -15.65 13.12
N LYS A 39 -24.09 -15.07 13.81
CA LYS A 39 -24.28 -13.60 13.83
C LYS A 39 -23.05 -12.88 14.36
N GLU A 40 -22.51 -13.31 15.50
CA GLU A 40 -21.31 -12.72 16.11
C GLU A 40 -20.08 -12.82 15.18
N THR A 41 -19.97 -13.94 14.45
CA THR A 41 -18.91 -14.14 13.45
C THR A 41 -19.02 -13.11 12.33
N PHE A 42 -20.19 -12.95 11.74
CA PHE A 42 -20.40 -11.93 10.70
C PHE A 42 -20.17 -10.51 11.22
N GLN A 43 -20.58 -10.20 12.45
CA GLN A 43 -20.28 -8.89 13.06
C GLN A 43 -18.77 -8.67 13.26
N HIS A 44 -18.01 -9.72 13.59
CA HIS A 44 -16.56 -9.63 13.68
C HIS A 44 -15.92 -9.38 12.32
N LEU A 45 -16.35 -10.12 11.28
CA LEU A 45 -15.87 -9.94 9.91
C LEU A 45 -16.19 -8.54 9.38
N ALA A 46 -17.40 -8.02 9.61
CA ALA A 46 -17.76 -6.65 9.24
C ALA A 46 -16.84 -5.60 9.88
N ARG A 47 -16.49 -5.78 11.17
CA ARG A 47 -15.55 -4.89 11.86
C ARG A 47 -14.13 -4.99 11.30
N ALA A 48 -13.68 -6.19 10.92
CA ALA A 48 -12.38 -6.39 10.31
C ALA A 48 -12.31 -5.68 8.94
N ALA A 49 -13.30 -5.90 8.07
CA ALA A 49 -13.38 -5.27 6.76
C ALA A 49 -13.40 -3.74 6.86
N LYS A 50 -14.19 -3.19 7.80
CA LYS A 50 -14.15 -1.76 8.13
C LYS A 50 -12.73 -1.29 8.50
N GLY A 51 -12.05 -2.03 9.37
CA GLY A 51 -10.70 -1.71 9.81
C GLY A 51 -9.69 -1.69 8.64
N HIS A 52 -9.81 -2.65 7.72
CA HIS A 52 -9.00 -2.69 6.51
C HIS A 52 -9.30 -1.54 5.57
N ARG A 53 -10.58 -1.28 5.27
CA ARG A 53 -11.01 -0.12 4.47
C ARG A 53 -10.42 1.17 5.02
N ASP A 54 -10.56 1.41 6.32
CA ASP A 54 -10.08 2.63 6.96
C ASP A 54 -8.54 2.74 6.87
N ALA A 55 -7.81 1.62 6.90
CA ALA A 55 -6.36 1.57 6.74
C ALA A 55 -5.93 1.83 5.29
N ILE A 56 -6.54 1.16 4.32
CA ILE A 56 -6.28 1.34 2.89
C ILE A 56 -6.56 2.79 2.49
N GLY A 57 -7.71 3.35 2.90
CA GLY A 57 -8.06 4.74 2.63
C GLY A 57 -7.14 5.76 3.32
N ARG A 58 -6.41 5.39 4.39
CA ARG A 58 -5.32 6.23 4.93
C ARG A 58 -4.09 6.17 4.03
N ILE A 59 -3.68 4.97 3.59
CA ILE A 59 -2.52 4.79 2.71
C ILE A 59 -2.71 5.55 1.39
N ILE A 60 -3.87 5.42 0.74
CA ILE A 60 -4.18 6.16 -0.49
C ILE A 60 -4.04 7.67 -0.27
N ARG A 61 -4.65 8.21 0.80
CA ARG A 61 -4.54 9.64 1.14
C ARG A 61 -3.11 10.08 1.42
N ASP A 62 -2.32 9.28 2.14
CA ASP A 62 -0.91 9.59 2.41
C ASP A 62 -0.09 9.60 1.12
N ILE A 63 -0.37 8.70 0.18
CA ILE A 63 0.23 8.72 -1.15
C ILE A 63 -0.20 10.00 -1.87
N GLU A 64 -1.49 10.29 -2.01
CA GLU A 64 -1.98 11.44 -2.78
C GLU A 64 -1.59 12.81 -2.19
N SER A 65 -1.33 12.90 -0.89
CA SER A 65 -0.99 14.14 -0.18
C SER A 65 0.51 14.37 0.03
N ASP A 66 1.36 13.65 -0.71
CA ASP A 66 2.83 13.70 -0.56
C ASP A 66 3.32 13.41 0.88
N ASN A 67 2.55 12.65 1.65
CA ASN A 67 2.90 12.29 3.03
C ASN A 67 3.54 10.89 3.14
N HIS A 68 3.57 10.14 2.03
CA HIS A 68 4.17 8.81 1.94
C HIS A 68 5.62 8.87 1.44
N ASP A 69 6.55 8.22 2.17
CA ASP A 69 7.94 8.05 1.76
C ASP A 69 8.06 7.02 0.63
N VAL A 70 8.89 7.31 -0.37
CA VAL A 70 9.27 6.36 -1.41
C VAL A 70 10.46 5.55 -0.91
N SER A 71 10.21 4.33 -0.43
CA SER A 71 11.23 3.41 0.05
C SER A 71 11.24 2.09 -0.73
N PHE A 72 12.42 1.50 -0.86
CA PHE A 72 12.63 0.19 -1.45
C PHE A 72 13.56 -0.67 -0.60
N TYR A 73 13.43 -1.99 -0.70
CA TYR A 73 14.44 -2.89 -0.15
C TYR A 73 15.62 -3.02 -1.11
N CYS A 74 16.83 -2.95 -0.57
CA CYS A 74 18.06 -3.13 -1.30
C CYS A 74 18.12 -4.51 -1.97
N LEU A 75 18.32 -4.54 -3.29
CA LEU A 75 18.42 -5.78 -4.06
C LEU A 75 19.66 -6.64 -3.72
N MET A 76 20.61 -6.11 -2.96
CA MET A 76 21.83 -6.83 -2.57
C MET A 76 21.79 -7.41 -1.15
N CYS A 77 21.12 -6.74 -0.21
CA CYS A 77 21.17 -7.11 1.21
C CYS A 77 19.84 -6.99 1.96
N GLY A 78 18.75 -6.55 1.30
CA GLY A 78 17.43 -6.42 1.90
C GLY A 78 17.24 -5.23 2.85
N TRP A 79 18.25 -4.35 3.00
CA TRP A 79 18.12 -3.15 3.83
C TRP A 79 17.24 -2.08 3.17
N GLU A 80 16.47 -1.32 3.95
CA GLU A 80 15.62 -0.25 3.42
C GLU A 80 16.46 0.91 2.85
N ILE A 81 16.05 1.41 1.69
CA ILE A 81 16.58 2.58 1.00
C ILE A 81 15.42 3.56 0.86
N ASN A 82 15.53 4.74 1.46
CA ASN A 82 14.48 5.74 1.51
C ASN A 82 14.88 6.95 0.64
N PHE A 83 14.06 7.29 -0.36
CA PHE A 83 14.23 8.43 -1.27
C PHE A 83 13.46 9.68 -0.82
N GLY A 84 12.76 9.60 0.31
CA GLY A 84 11.93 10.67 0.88
C GLY A 84 10.52 10.74 0.28
N LYS A 85 9.79 11.79 0.65
CA LYS A 85 8.37 11.97 0.30
C LYS A 85 8.12 12.44 -1.12
N MET A 86 9.04 13.23 -1.66
CA MET A 86 8.91 13.89 -2.97
C MET A 86 10.18 13.69 -3.80
N PRO A 87 10.57 12.43 -4.09
CA PRO A 87 11.72 12.22 -4.94
C PRO A 87 11.40 12.56 -6.39
N SER A 88 12.45 12.69 -7.18
CA SER A 88 12.37 12.81 -8.64
C SER A 88 13.05 11.61 -9.30
N VAL A 89 12.54 11.20 -10.46
CA VAL A 89 13.22 10.20 -11.30
C VAL A 89 14.66 10.62 -11.54
N GLY A 90 15.60 9.70 -11.34
CA GLY A 90 17.03 9.95 -11.41
C GLY A 90 17.67 10.38 -10.09
N ASN A 91 16.90 10.61 -9.01
CA ASN A 91 17.49 10.69 -7.67
C ASN A 91 18.24 9.40 -7.35
N GLU A 92 19.36 9.56 -6.66
CA GLU A 92 20.26 8.46 -6.33
C GLU A 92 20.38 8.34 -4.82
N GLU A 93 20.32 7.11 -4.34
CA GLU A 93 20.53 6.80 -2.93
C GLU A 93 21.52 5.67 -2.77
N ARG A 94 22.20 5.64 -1.62
CA ARG A 94 23.14 4.59 -1.27
C ARG A 94 22.58 3.77 -0.12
N CYS A 95 22.57 2.45 -0.28
CA CYS A 95 22.23 1.56 0.83
C CYS A 95 23.22 1.78 1.98
N SER A 96 22.71 2.10 3.17
CA SER A 96 23.54 2.37 4.35
C SER A 96 24.21 1.13 4.93
N LEU A 97 23.80 -0.08 4.51
CA LEU A 97 24.39 -1.34 4.95
C LEU A 97 25.50 -1.84 4.02
N CYS A 98 25.20 -2.08 2.74
CA CYS A 98 26.15 -2.68 1.79
C CYS A 98 26.84 -1.66 0.87
N CYS A 99 26.52 -0.37 1.03
CA CYS A 99 27.04 0.73 0.23
C CYS A 99 26.73 0.65 -1.28
N GLN A 100 25.87 -0.27 -1.74
CA GLN A 100 25.44 -0.31 -3.13
C GLN A 100 24.62 0.95 -3.47
N LYS A 101 24.92 1.57 -4.61
CA LYS A 101 24.23 2.76 -5.11
C LYS A 101 23.06 2.38 -6.01
N PHE A 102 21.95 3.09 -5.89
CA PHE A 102 20.73 2.90 -6.68
C PHE A 102 20.22 4.22 -7.22
N ALA A 103 19.57 4.18 -8.38
CA ALA A 103 18.81 5.31 -8.93
C ALA A 103 17.32 4.97 -8.96
N LEU A 104 16.49 5.95 -8.62
CA LEU A 104 15.05 5.89 -8.82
C LEU A 104 14.75 5.98 -10.32
N VAL A 105 13.92 5.07 -10.81
CA VAL A 105 13.46 5.03 -12.20
C VAL A 105 11.95 4.93 -12.24
N ASP A 106 11.37 5.44 -13.33
CA ASP A 106 9.98 5.22 -13.67
C ASP A 106 9.86 4.02 -14.62
N ILE A 107 8.97 3.09 -14.29
CA ILE A 107 8.58 1.98 -15.16
C ILE A 107 7.06 1.99 -15.26
N ALA A 108 6.54 2.46 -16.39
CA ALA A 108 5.10 2.49 -16.65
C ALA A 108 4.30 3.29 -15.60
N ASN A 109 4.84 4.41 -15.13
CA ASN A 109 4.26 5.28 -14.09
C ASN A 109 4.29 4.68 -12.67
N ASP A 110 5.18 3.71 -12.43
CA ASP A 110 5.53 3.18 -11.12
C ASP A 110 7.00 3.42 -10.81
N TYR A 111 7.27 3.84 -9.57
CA TYR A 111 8.65 3.98 -9.09
C TYR A 111 9.28 2.60 -8.89
N SER A 112 10.53 2.50 -9.31
CA SER A 112 11.38 1.33 -9.14
C SER A 112 12.84 1.77 -8.93
N ILE A 113 13.72 0.83 -8.58
CA ILE A 113 15.14 1.09 -8.39
C ILE A 113 15.99 0.28 -9.37
N LYS A 114 17.04 0.90 -9.89
CA LYS A 114 18.12 0.21 -10.61
C LYS A 114 19.44 0.36 -9.87
N SER A 115 20.23 -0.70 -9.81
CA SER A 115 21.60 -0.64 -9.29
C SER A 115 22.50 0.16 -10.23
N LEU A 116 23.33 1.02 -9.67
CA LEU A 116 24.37 1.75 -10.40
C LEU A 116 25.75 1.08 -10.19
N PRO A 117 26.71 1.28 -11.11
CA PRO A 117 28.11 0.96 -10.84
C PRO A 117 28.60 1.68 -9.58
N GLN A 118 29.53 1.05 -8.86
CA GLN A 118 30.12 1.63 -7.64
C GLN A 118 31.01 2.83 -7.93
#